data_AF-A0A1G6REB2-F1
#
_entry.id   AF-A0A1G6REB2-F1
#
_cell.length_a   1.000
_cell.length_b   1.000
_cell.length_c   1.000
_cell.angle_alpha   90.00
_cell.angle_beta   90.00
_cell.angle_gamma   90.00
#
_symmetry.space_group_name_H-M   'P 1'
#
loop_
_entity.id
_entity.type
_entity.pdbx_description
1 polymer ?
#
loop_
_entity_poly.entity_id
_entity_poly.type
_entity_poly.pdbx_seq_one_letter_code
_entity_poly.pdbx_strand_id
1 'polypeptide(L)'
;MGWIRGLRMLALAAGSVGGLSGAAYSVLNTQSRRARTVIGVPRDLPFNADGGYLPHGPGPVPVPVDRMLTLAVFGDSSAAGLGAESPDLLPGVLLARGLAEESGRPVRLTTYAVSGSRTTDLIDQVDRALADPPDVAVVLVGGNDVTARMSVAASAALLAAQVRRLLAVGTGVVVGTCPDLGAIAPIPQPLRTVARRWSLALARAQARELSRTEATSVPLAALLSPHFLARPQDLFSPDRFHPNGAGYALAAEVMLAPLCAAAGVWKSAEAAR
;
A
#
# COMPACT_ATOMS: atom_id res chain seq x y z
N MET A 1 -34.97 35.47 38.80
CA MET A 1 -34.97 33.99 38.96
C MET A 1 -34.80 33.19 37.65
N GLY A 2 -34.34 33.78 36.53
CA GLY A 2 -34.26 33.10 35.22
C GLY A 2 -32.86 32.63 34.76
N TRP A 3 -31.77 33.12 35.37
CA TRP A 3 -30.41 32.89 34.85
C TRP A 3 -29.75 31.57 35.33
N ILE A 4 -30.17 31.01 36.47
CA ILE A 4 -29.56 29.79 37.03
C ILE A 4 -30.05 28.51 36.32
N ARG A 5 -31.19 28.59 35.60
CA ARG A 5 -31.74 27.45 34.83
C ARG A 5 -31.04 27.24 33.48
N GLY A 6 -30.44 28.28 32.88
CA GLY A 6 -29.72 28.18 31.60
C GLY A 6 -28.39 27.42 31.68
N LEU A 7 -27.63 27.59 32.78
CA LEU A 7 -26.33 26.93 32.96
C LEU A 7 -26.42 25.41 33.15
N ARG A 8 -27.52 24.90 33.75
CA ARG A 8 -27.72 23.46 33.97
C ARG A 8 -28.03 22.69 32.68
N MET A 9 -28.73 23.31 31.71
CA MET A 9 -28.99 22.66 30.41
C MET A 9 -27.74 22.59 29.52
N LEU A 10 -26.85 23.59 29.59
CA LEU A 10 -25.59 23.56 28.84
C LEU A 10 -24.63 22.47 29.34
N ALA A 11 -24.58 22.24 30.66
CA ALA A 11 -23.75 21.21 31.27
C ALA A 11 -24.25 19.78 30.96
N LEU A 12 -25.56 19.56 30.88
CA LEU A 12 -26.18 18.27 30.51
C LEU A 12 -26.01 17.95 29.01
N ALA A 13 -26.05 18.96 28.14
CA ALA A 13 -25.78 18.79 26.71
C ALA A 13 -24.28 18.55 26.42
N ALA A 14 -23.39 19.27 27.10
CA ALA A 14 -21.94 19.05 27.00
C ALA A 14 -21.52 17.68 27.59
N GLY A 15 -22.14 17.26 28.69
CA GLY A 15 -21.89 15.95 29.32
C GLY A 15 -22.40 14.76 28.50
N SER A 16 -23.51 14.90 27.79
CA SER A 16 -24.05 13.83 26.94
C SER A 16 -23.27 13.67 25.63
N VAL A 17 -22.91 14.76 24.96
CA VAL A 17 -22.09 14.70 23.73
C VAL A 17 -20.63 14.33 24.04
N GLY A 18 -20.03 14.89 25.10
CA GLY A 18 -18.69 14.53 25.55
C GLY A 18 -18.60 13.10 26.08
N GLY A 19 -19.62 12.63 26.82
CA GLY A 19 -19.71 11.27 27.34
C GLY A 19 -19.89 10.22 26.25
N LEU A 20 -20.76 10.46 25.26
CA LEU A 20 -20.96 9.56 24.12
C LEU A 20 -19.72 9.49 23.21
N SER A 21 -19.07 10.64 22.98
CA SER A 21 -17.81 10.69 22.21
C SER A 21 -16.66 9.99 22.93
N GLY A 22 -16.57 10.16 24.26
CA GLY A 22 -15.59 9.47 25.10
C GLY A 22 -15.81 7.96 25.17
N ALA A 23 -17.06 7.51 25.30
CA ALA A 23 -17.42 6.11 25.29
C ALA A 23 -17.12 5.45 23.93
N ALA A 24 -17.51 6.09 22.82
CA ALA A 24 -17.21 5.60 21.47
C ALA A 24 -15.70 5.53 21.23
N TYR A 25 -14.95 6.55 21.65
CA TYR A 25 -13.49 6.55 21.58
C TYR A 25 -12.87 5.40 22.38
N SER A 26 -13.34 5.16 23.59
CA SER A 26 -12.88 4.06 24.44
C SER A 26 -13.13 2.69 23.82
N VAL A 27 -14.33 2.48 23.22
CA VAL A 27 -14.66 1.25 22.50
C VAL A 27 -13.71 1.03 21.32
N LEU A 28 -13.51 2.04 20.48
CA LEU A 28 -12.61 1.94 19.32
C LEU A 28 -11.16 1.66 19.75
N ASN A 29 -10.69 2.29 20.82
CA ASN A 29 -9.33 2.07 21.33
C ASN A 29 -9.16 0.66 21.90
N THR A 30 -10.16 0.17 22.63
CA THR A 30 -10.19 -1.22 23.14
C THR A 30 -10.19 -2.23 21.99
N GLN A 31 -10.99 -1.99 20.95
CA GLN A 31 -11.01 -2.80 19.74
C GLN A 31 -9.68 -2.79 18.99
N SER A 32 -9.01 -1.64 18.91
CA SER A 32 -7.71 -1.52 18.27
C SER A 32 -6.65 -2.35 19.01
N ARG A 33 -6.64 -2.30 20.35
CA ARG A 33 -5.74 -3.12 21.17
C ARG A 33 -6.01 -4.62 20.98
N ARG A 34 -7.29 -5.03 21.03
CA ARG A 34 -7.67 -6.44 20.82
C ARG A 34 -7.33 -6.92 19.41
N ALA A 35 -7.58 -6.11 18.39
CA ALA A 35 -7.24 -6.44 17.01
C ALA A 35 -5.73 -6.67 16.86
N ARG A 36 -4.89 -5.81 17.45
CA ARG A 36 -3.43 -6.00 17.47
C ARG A 36 -3.00 -7.32 18.12
N THR A 37 -3.66 -7.74 19.20
CA THR A 37 -3.38 -9.04 19.82
C THR A 37 -3.81 -10.22 18.95
N VAL A 38 -4.94 -10.10 18.25
CA VAL A 38 -5.52 -11.18 17.43
C VAL A 38 -4.83 -11.33 16.08
N ILE A 39 -4.44 -10.21 15.46
CA ILE A 39 -3.62 -10.17 14.25
C ILE A 39 -2.18 -10.59 14.58
N GLY A 40 -1.70 -10.23 15.78
CA GLY A 40 -0.34 -10.50 16.21
C GLY A 40 0.66 -9.51 15.60
N VAL A 41 1.92 -9.62 16.04
CA VAL A 41 3.05 -9.02 15.36
C VAL A 41 3.64 -10.12 14.47
N PRO A 42 3.82 -9.88 13.16
CA PRO A 42 4.51 -10.82 12.29
C PRO A 42 5.86 -11.17 12.92
N ARG A 43 6.09 -12.46 13.17
CA ARG A 43 7.30 -12.93 13.86
C ARG A 43 8.51 -12.99 12.94
N ASP A 44 8.23 -13.15 11.65
CA ASP A 44 9.24 -13.27 10.60
C ASP A 44 9.33 -11.95 9.84
N LEU A 45 10.56 -11.54 9.56
CA LEU A 45 10.82 -10.46 8.61
C LEU A 45 10.45 -10.95 7.20
N PRO A 46 10.00 -10.06 6.29
CA PRO A 46 9.83 -10.43 4.89
C PRO A 46 11.12 -11.01 4.32
N PHE A 47 10.98 -11.95 3.39
CA PHE A 47 12.13 -12.48 2.65
C PHE A 47 12.83 -11.35 1.89
N ASN A 48 14.16 -11.42 1.78
CA ASN A 48 14.90 -10.60 0.82
C ASN A 48 15.14 -11.43 -0.44
N ALA A 49 14.63 -10.94 -1.57
CA ALA A 49 14.78 -11.56 -2.88
C ALA A 49 15.20 -10.51 -3.93
N ASP A 50 15.99 -9.52 -3.54
CA ASP A 50 16.51 -8.53 -4.49
C ASP A 50 17.54 -9.18 -5.43
N GLY A 51 17.56 -8.74 -6.70
CA GLY A 51 18.47 -9.25 -7.71
C GLY A 51 17.82 -9.41 -9.09
N GLY A 52 18.46 -10.18 -9.98
CA GLY A 52 18.02 -10.35 -11.36
C GLY A 52 16.96 -11.43 -11.55
N TYR A 53 15.94 -11.13 -12.35
CA TYR A 53 14.83 -12.03 -12.66
C TYR A 53 14.66 -12.19 -14.16
N LEU A 54 14.47 -13.44 -14.57
CA LEU A 54 14.00 -13.85 -15.89
C LEU A 54 12.49 -14.15 -15.81
N PRO A 55 11.78 -14.26 -16.96
CA PRO A 55 10.34 -14.56 -16.96
C PRO A 55 9.96 -15.79 -16.12
N HIS A 56 10.80 -16.82 -16.18
CA HIS A 56 10.57 -18.09 -15.49
C HIS A 56 11.86 -18.61 -14.86
N GLY A 57 11.71 -19.59 -13.95
CA GLY A 57 12.82 -20.25 -13.28
C GLY A 57 13.19 -19.63 -11.94
N PRO A 58 14.22 -20.19 -11.26
CA PRO A 58 14.63 -19.72 -9.95
C PRO A 58 15.27 -18.34 -10.05
N GLY A 59 15.20 -17.56 -8.98
CA GLY A 59 15.86 -16.27 -8.87
C GLY A 59 16.15 -15.92 -7.41
N PRO A 60 17.01 -14.92 -7.16
CA PRO A 60 17.66 -14.06 -8.15
C PRO A 60 18.82 -14.75 -8.91
N VAL A 61 19.07 -14.33 -10.15
CA VAL A 61 20.20 -14.77 -10.99
C VAL A 61 21.07 -13.59 -11.42
N PRO A 62 22.35 -13.81 -11.77
CA PRO A 62 23.17 -12.77 -12.39
C PRO A 62 22.57 -12.33 -13.74
N VAL A 63 22.40 -11.02 -13.94
CA VAL A 63 21.89 -10.44 -15.19
C VAL A 63 22.87 -9.38 -15.70
N PRO A 64 23.20 -9.35 -17.00
CA PRO A 64 24.04 -8.30 -17.58
C PRO A 64 23.40 -6.92 -17.47
N VAL A 65 24.20 -5.93 -17.04
CA VAL A 65 23.74 -4.56 -16.77
C VAL A 65 23.24 -3.85 -18.03
N ASP A 66 23.83 -4.14 -19.18
CA ASP A 66 23.57 -3.47 -20.47
C ASP A 66 22.21 -3.81 -21.10
N ARG A 67 21.50 -4.82 -20.59
CA ARG A 67 20.23 -5.30 -21.17
C ARG A 67 19.07 -5.40 -20.18
N MET A 68 19.30 -5.13 -18.89
CA MET A 68 18.27 -5.28 -17.87
C MET A 68 17.39 -4.04 -17.74
N LEU A 69 16.13 -4.22 -17.34
CA LEU A 69 15.30 -3.17 -16.73
C LEU A 69 15.54 -3.16 -15.22
N THR A 70 15.39 -2.02 -14.58
CA THR A 70 15.54 -1.87 -13.13
C THR A 70 14.20 -1.49 -12.51
N LEU A 71 13.72 -2.34 -11.60
CA LEU A 71 12.46 -2.17 -10.88
C LEU A 71 12.76 -1.92 -9.40
N ALA A 72 12.21 -0.84 -8.85
CA ALA A 72 12.26 -0.58 -7.42
C ALA A 72 10.86 -0.67 -6.78
N VAL A 73 10.79 -1.26 -5.58
CA VAL A 73 9.55 -1.35 -4.79
C VAL A 73 9.68 -0.56 -3.49
N PHE A 74 8.69 0.29 -3.22
CA PHE A 74 8.65 1.19 -2.06
C PHE A 74 7.36 1.00 -1.27
N GLY A 75 7.44 1.30 0.01
CA GLY A 75 6.27 1.40 0.88
C GLY A 75 6.39 0.58 2.16
N ASP A 76 5.27 -0.04 2.54
CA ASP A 76 5.09 -0.67 3.85
C ASP A 76 5.24 -2.20 3.82
N SER A 77 4.60 -2.89 4.76
CA SER A 77 4.67 -4.36 4.88
C SER A 77 4.06 -5.06 3.67
N SER A 78 3.03 -4.50 3.03
CA SER A 78 2.46 -5.07 1.81
C SER A 78 3.42 -4.92 0.62
N ALA A 79 4.15 -3.82 0.53
CA ALA A 79 5.19 -3.64 -0.47
C ALA A 79 6.37 -4.60 -0.27
N ALA A 80 6.76 -4.83 0.99
CA ALA A 80 7.82 -5.75 1.36
C ALA A 80 7.42 -7.23 1.21
N GLY A 81 6.14 -7.53 0.98
CA GLY A 81 5.65 -8.90 0.81
C GLY A 81 5.45 -9.69 2.11
N LEU A 82 5.20 -9.00 3.23
CA LEU A 82 4.96 -9.67 4.51
C LEU A 82 3.74 -10.60 4.42
N GLY A 83 3.86 -11.83 4.90
CA GLY A 83 2.79 -12.83 4.79
C GLY A 83 2.89 -13.74 3.56
N ALA A 84 3.78 -13.44 2.61
CA ALA A 84 4.13 -14.39 1.53
C ALA A 84 4.82 -15.63 2.11
N GLU A 85 4.48 -16.79 1.56
CA GLU A 85 4.96 -18.09 2.04
C GLU A 85 6.37 -18.44 1.52
N SER A 86 6.83 -17.77 0.47
CA SER A 86 8.15 -17.97 -0.11
C SER A 86 8.68 -16.70 -0.81
N PRO A 87 10.00 -16.60 -1.04
CA PRO A 87 10.60 -15.49 -1.79
C PRO A 87 9.99 -15.29 -3.18
N ASP A 88 9.59 -16.38 -3.84
CA ASP A 88 9.01 -16.35 -5.20
C ASP A 88 7.63 -15.70 -5.27
N LEU A 89 6.97 -15.58 -4.12
CA LEU A 89 5.61 -15.04 -3.99
C LEU A 89 5.59 -13.60 -3.45
N LEU A 90 6.76 -12.98 -3.30
CA LEU A 90 6.85 -11.57 -2.96
C LEU A 90 6.29 -10.72 -4.12
N PRO A 91 5.56 -9.63 -3.83
CA PRO A 91 4.95 -8.79 -4.86
C PRO A 91 5.99 -8.20 -5.81
N GLY A 92 7.16 -7.78 -5.30
CA GLY A 92 8.26 -7.31 -6.14
C GLY A 92 8.79 -8.37 -7.11
N VAL A 93 8.89 -9.63 -6.67
CA VAL A 93 9.34 -10.75 -7.50
C VAL A 93 8.31 -11.11 -8.57
N LEU A 94 7.03 -11.16 -8.20
CA LEU A 94 5.93 -11.42 -9.13
C LEU A 94 5.87 -10.34 -10.22
N LEU A 95 6.01 -9.07 -9.84
CA LEU A 95 6.05 -7.95 -10.78
C LEU A 95 7.33 -7.96 -11.64
N ALA A 96 8.49 -8.29 -11.07
CA ALA A 96 9.73 -8.39 -11.83
C ALA A 96 9.68 -9.49 -12.90
N ARG A 97 9.12 -10.66 -12.56
CA ARG A 97 8.91 -11.77 -13.51
C ARG A 97 7.94 -11.40 -14.61
N GLY A 98 6.76 -10.85 -14.25
CA GLY A 98 5.78 -10.40 -15.24
C GLY A 98 6.34 -9.32 -16.17
N LEU A 99 7.07 -8.35 -15.63
CA LEU A 99 7.72 -7.32 -16.43
C LEU A 99 8.83 -7.90 -17.33
N ALA A 100 9.58 -8.90 -16.84
CA ALA A 100 10.59 -9.57 -17.66
C ALA A 100 9.96 -10.35 -18.82
N GLU A 101 8.83 -11.00 -18.58
CA GLU A 101 8.04 -11.70 -19.60
C GLU A 101 7.54 -10.75 -20.68
N GLU A 102 6.90 -9.66 -20.27
CA GLU A 102 6.31 -8.66 -21.19
C GLU A 102 7.37 -7.88 -21.97
N SER A 103 8.52 -7.59 -21.36
CA SER A 103 9.59 -6.81 -22.00
C SER A 103 10.56 -7.65 -22.82
N GLY A 104 10.59 -8.97 -22.62
CA GLY A 104 11.65 -9.84 -23.14
C GLY A 104 13.05 -9.51 -22.60
N ARG A 105 13.16 -8.73 -21.52
CA ARG A 105 14.40 -8.29 -20.89
C ARG A 105 14.48 -8.80 -19.45
N PRO A 106 15.66 -9.16 -18.93
CA PRO A 106 15.80 -9.43 -17.50
C PRO A 106 15.46 -8.19 -16.67
N VAL A 107 14.91 -8.37 -15.47
CA VAL A 107 14.58 -7.29 -14.54
C VAL A 107 15.40 -7.41 -13.28
N ARG A 108 16.15 -6.37 -12.90
CA ARG A 108 16.79 -6.25 -11.60
C ARG A 108 15.82 -5.61 -10.62
N LEU A 109 15.39 -6.36 -9.63
CA LEU A 109 14.54 -5.92 -8.53
C LEU A 109 15.39 -5.35 -7.38
N THR A 110 14.95 -4.23 -6.81
CA THR A 110 15.44 -3.71 -5.53
C THR A 110 14.28 -3.26 -4.66
N THR A 111 14.22 -3.75 -3.42
CA THR A 111 13.12 -3.49 -2.49
C THR A 111 13.57 -2.52 -1.42
N TYR A 112 13.08 -1.29 -1.49
CA TYR A 112 13.30 -0.26 -0.48
C TYR A 112 12.22 -0.24 0.60
N ALA A 113 11.12 -0.96 0.37
CA ALA A 113 10.00 -1.09 1.30
C ALA A 113 10.43 -1.63 2.66
N VAL A 114 9.86 -1.06 3.71
CA VAL A 114 10.14 -1.45 5.09
C VAL A 114 8.83 -1.71 5.82
N SER A 115 8.70 -2.90 6.41
CA SER A 115 7.53 -3.26 7.20
C SER A 115 7.26 -2.25 8.31
N GLY A 116 6.00 -1.82 8.44
CA GLY A 116 5.59 -0.79 9.41
C GLY A 116 5.78 0.65 8.93
N SER A 117 6.36 0.88 7.75
CA SER A 117 6.52 2.23 7.20
C SER A 117 5.18 2.93 7.00
N ARG A 118 5.20 4.24 7.18
CA ARG A 118 4.15 5.19 6.81
C ARG A 118 4.62 6.00 5.62
N THR A 119 3.72 6.81 5.05
CA THR A 119 4.09 7.71 3.96
C THR A 119 5.22 8.70 4.32
N THR A 120 5.39 9.05 5.60
CA THR A 120 6.54 9.87 6.06
C THR A 120 7.88 9.22 5.81
N ASP A 121 7.93 7.89 5.88
CA ASP A 121 9.17 7.12 5.84
C ASP A 121 9.61 6.86 4.39
N LEU A 122 8.76 7.17 3.41
CA LEU A 122 9.12 7.13 1.99
C LEU A 122 10.27 8.06 1.64
N ILE A 123 10.50 9.13 2.42
CA ILE A 123 11.60 10.07 2.18
C ILE A 123 12.92 9.31 2.15
N ASP A 124 13.21 8.54 3.19
CA ASP A 124 14.45 7.76 3.32
C ASP A 124 14.51 6.61 2.30
N GLN A 125 13.36 6.05 1.92
CA GLN A 125 13.32 5.01 0.89
C GLN A 125 13.68 5.60 -0.49
N VAL A 126 13.09 6.73 -0.85
CA VAL A 126 13.36 7.44 -2.11
C VAL A 126 14.77 7.99 -2.14
N ASP A 127 15.27 8.58 -1.04
CA ASP A 127 16.63 9.10 -0.95
C ASP A 127 17.68 8.05 -1.30
N ARG A 128 17.50 6.82 -0.80
CA ARG A 128 18.38 5.68 -1.14
C ARG A 128 18.29 5.29 -2.61
N ALA A 129 17.09 5.26 -3.18
CA ALA A 129 16.89 4.89 -4.58
C ALA A 129 17.43 5.94 -5.55
N LEU A 130 17.44 7.22 -5.18
CA LEU A 130 17.96 8.29 -6.04
C LEU A 130 19.48 8.23 -6.23
N ALA A 131 20.21 7.41 -5.46
CA ALA A 131 21.63 7.16 -5.68
C ALA A 131 21.92 6.32 -6.94
N ASP A 132 20.99 5.43 -7.31
CA ASP A 132 20.99 4.65 -8.56
C ASP A 132 19.53 4.54 -9.05
N PRO A 133 19.00 5.61 -9.70
CA PRO A 133 17.58 5.69 -10.04
C PRO A 133 17.11 4.51 -10.89
N PRO A 134 15.97 3.88 -10.54
CA PRO A 134 15.41 2.78 -11.32
C PRO A 134 14.70 3.31 -12.57
N ASP A 135 14.57 2.45 -13.59
CA ASP A 135 13.76 2.72 -14.78
C ASP A 135 12.28 2.84 -14.40
N VAL A 136 11.82 1.99 -13.48
CA VAL A 136 10.42 1.95 -13.05
C VAL A 136 10.30 1.65 -11.55
N ALA A 137 9.29 2.24 -10.91
CA ALA A 137 9.03 2.13 -9.49
C ALA A 137 7.57 1.75 -9.19
N VAL A 138 7.40 0.92 -8.17
CA VAL A 138 6.09 0.58 -7.60
C VAL A 138 6.03 1.07 -6.16
N VAL A 139 4.98 1.81 -5.81
CA VAL A 139 4.74 2.30 -4.45
C VAL A 139 3.46 1.71 -3.88
N LEU A 140 3.55 1.00 -2.75
CA LEU A 140 2.41 0.42 -2.03
C LEU A 140 2.45 0.88 -0.56
N VAL A 141 1.64 1.87 -0.22
CA VAL A 141 1.65 2.48 1.13
C VAL A 141 0.29 3.05 1.51
N GLY A 142 -0.01 3.03 2.81
CA GLY A 142 -1.13 3.75 3.40
C GLY A 142 -1.89 2.96 4.46
N GLY A 143 -1.65 1.65 4.55
CA GLY A 143 -2.23 0.83 5.61
C GLY A 143 -1.84 1.36 6.99
N ASN A 144 -0.54 1.66 7.18
CA ASN A 144 -0.02 2.21 8.43
C ASN A 144 -0.43 3.66 8.69
N ASP A 145 -0.67 4.46 7.65
CA ASP A 145 -1.19 5.83 7.79
C ASP A 145 -2.58 5.81 8.43
N VAL A 146 -3.44 4.85 8.05
CA VAL A 146 -4.76 4.67 8.65
C VAL A 146 -4.65 4.20 10.10
N THR A 147 -3.79 3.22 10.40
CA THR A 147 -3.62 2.72 11.78
C THR A 147 -2.98 3.77 12.70
N ALA A 148 -2.09 4.59 12.17
CA ALA A 148 -1.46 5.73 12.83
C ALA A 148 -2.34 6.98 12.90
N ARG A 149 -3.48 6.98 12.20
CA ARG A 149 -4.45 8.10 12.16
C ARG A 149 -3.85 9.37 11.58
N MET A 150 -3.00 9.23 10.57
CA MET A 150 -2.44 10.37 9.86
C MET A 150 -3.55 11.17 9.15
N SER A 151 -3.32 12.48 8.97
CA SER A 151 -4.20 13.29 8.14
C SER A 151 -4.20 12.75 6.71
N VAL A 152 -5.39 12.44 6.20
CA VAL A 152 -5.58 11.92 4.83
C VAL A 152 -4.95 12.86 3.79
N ALA A 153 -5.18 14.16 3.92
CA ALA A 153 -4.65 15.15 2.99
C ALA A 153 -3.11 15.24 3.08
N ALA A 154 -2.56 15.23 4.29
CA ALA A 154 -1.11 15.28 4.48
C ALA A 154 -0.42 14.02 3.94
N SER A 155 -0.97 12.84 4.23
CA SER A 155 -0.47 11.56 3.71
C SER A 155 -0.48 11.56 2.17
N ALA A 156 -1.61 11.89 1.54
CA ALA A 156 -1.69 11.94 0.07
C ALA A 156 -0.72 12.96 -0.56
N ALA A 157 -0.59 14.16 0.03
CA ALA A 157 0.33 15.18 -0.45
C ALA A 157 1.80 14.76 -0.33
N LEU A 158 2.18 14.11 0.78
CA LEU A 158 3.52 13.57 0.99
C LEU A 158 3.85 12.48 -0.03
N LEU A 159 2.91 11.55 -0.28
CA LEU A 159 3.07 10.53 -1.31
C LEU A 159 3.33 11.16 -2.68
N ALA A 160 2.49 12.11 -3.09
CA ALA A 160 2.65 12.78 -4.37
C ALA A 160 3.97 13.57 -4.46
N ALA A 161 4.46 14.12 -3.35
CA ALA A 161 5.76 14.78 -3.31
C ALA A 161 6.90 13.77 -3.57
N GLN A 162 6.88 12.59 -2.95
CA GLN A 162 7.90 11.56 -3.18
C GLN A 162 7.82 10.98 -4.60
N VAL A 163 6.61 10.78 -5.12
CA VAL A 163 6.39 10.35 -6.51
C VAL A 163 6.97 11.36 -7.50
N ARG A 164 6.76 12.68 -7.28
CA ARG A 164 7.36 13.71 -8.13
C ARG A 164 8.89 13.68 -8.13
N ARG A 165 9.53 13.28 -7.02
CA ARG A 165 10.99 13.15 -6.96
C ARG A 165 11.51 12.01 -7.83
N LEU A 166 10.81 10.88 -7.83
CA LEU A 166 11.13 9.74 -8.72
C LEU A 166 10.90 10.12 -10.19
N LEU A 167 9.76 10.73 -10.51
CA LEU A 167 9.47 11.19 -11.87
C LEU A 167 10.51 12.21 -12.37
N ALA A 168 11.00 13.10 -11.51
CA ALA A 168 11.98 14.12 -11.87
C ALA A 168 13.35 13.56 -12.32
N VAL A 169 13.66 12.31 -11.98
CA VAL A 169 14.86 11.60 -12.46
C VAL A 169 14.57 10.61 -13.59
N GLY A 170 13.37 10.65 -14.17
CA GLY A 170 12.98 9.83 -15.31
C GLY A 170 12.44 8.45 -14.97
N THR A 171 12.27 8.12 -13.68
CA THR A 171 11.65 6.85 -13.25
C THR A 171 10.16 6.85 -13.57
N GLY A 172 9.68 5.84 -14.31
CA GLY A 172 8.24 5.59 -14.45
C GLY A 172 7.64 5.13 -13.12
N VAL A 173 6.49 5.67 -12.69
CA VAL A 173 5.94 5.35 -11.35
C VAL A 173 4.53 4.80 -11.43
N VAL A 174 4.32 3.65 -10.78
CA VAL A 174 3.01 3.07 -10.51
C VAL A 174 2.74 3.07 -9.01
N VAL A 175 1.56 3.54 -8.61
CA VAL A 175 1.15 3.58 -7.21
C VAL A 175 -0.10 2.73 -7.02
N GLY A 176 -0.01 1.68 -6.22
CA GLY A 176 -1.19 1.01 -5.69
C GLY A 176 -1.75 1.82 -4.52
N THR A 177 -2.91 2.44 -4.73
CA THR A 177 -3.55 3.25 -3.69
C THR A 177 -3.99 2.41 -2.49
N CYS A 178 -4.15 3.05 -1.34
CA CYS A 178 -4.42 2.41 -0.04
C CYS A 178 -5.48 1.30 -0.15
N PRO A 179 -5.20 0.07 0.33
CA PRO A 179 -6.16 -1.04 0.26
C PRO A 179 -7.33 -0.83 1.22
N ASP A 180 -8.42 -1.56 0.98
CA ASP A 180 -9.62 -1.51 1.83
C ASP A 180 -9.42 -2.28 3.14
N LEU A 181 -9.08 -1.57 4.22
CA LEU A 181 -8.91 -2.20 5.54
C LEU A 181 -10.23 -2.73 6.13
N GLY A 182 -11.38 -2.45 5.49
CA GLY A 182 -12.66 -3.07 5.80
C GLY A 182 -12.74 -4.55 5.44
N ALA A 183 -11.86 -5.05 4.57
CA ALA A 183 -11.78 -6.47 4.21
C ALA A 183 -11.16 -7.35 5.31
N ILE A 184 -10.52 -6.73 6.31
CA ILE A 184 -9.78 -7.42 7.36
C ILE A 184 -10.75 -7.90 8.44
N ALA A 185 -11.18 -9.16 8.34
CA ALA A 185 -12.18 -9.76 9.22
C ALA A 185 -11.82 -9.71 10.72
N PRO A 186 -10.54 -9.88 11.15
CA PRO A 186 -10.16 -9.75 12.55
C PRO A 186 -10.42 -8.38 13.18
N ILE A 187 -10.57 -7.30 12.39
CA ILE A 187 -10.94 -6.00 12.93
C ILE A 187 -12.43 -6.06 13.32
N PRO A 188 -12.79 -5.84 14.60
CA PRO A 188 -14.18 -5.93 15.06
C PRO A 188 -14.99 -4.68 14.66
N GLN A 189 -16.31 -4.79 14.68
CA GLN A 189 -17.21 -3.63 14.54
C GLN A 189 -17.40 -2.90 15.87
N PRO A 190 -17.44 -1.55 15.90
CA PRO A 190 -17.52 -0.65 14.75
C PRO A 190 -16.18 -0.22 14.14
N LEU A 191 -15.03 -0.60 14.73
CA LEU A 191 -13.71 -0.17 14.26
C LEU A 191 -13.46 -0.52 12.78
N ARG A 192 -13.92 -1.68 12.30
CA ARG A 192 -13.77 -2.09 10.89
C ARG A 192 -14.47 -1.13 9.92
N THR A 193 -15.64 -0.62 10.29
CA THR A 193 -16.34 0.41 9.50
C THR A 193 -15.54 1.71 9.44
N VAL A 194 -14.94 2.11 10.56
CA VAL A 194 -14.07 3.31 10.60
C VAL A 194 -12.82 3.11 9.73
N ALA A 195 -12.15 1.97 9.87
CA ALA A 195 -10.96 1.61 9.08
C ALA A 195 -11.27 1.58 7.57
N ARG A 196 -12.41 0.99 7.16
CA ARG A 196 -12.90 1.03 5.78
C ARG A 196 -13.07 2.46 5.28
N ARG A 197 -13.80 3.30 6.02
CA ARG A 197 -14.07 4.68 5.61
C ARG A 197 -12.78 5.48 5.43
N TRP A 198 -11.85 5.35 6.37
CA TRP A 198 -10.58 6.07 6.33
C TRP A 198 -9.64 5.57 5.24
N SER A 199 -9.49 4.25 5.08
CA SER A 199 -8.67 3.69 4.00
C SER A 199 -9.19 4.05 2.62
N LEU A 200 -10.51 3.98 2.40
CA LEU A 200 -11.13 4.42 1.15
C LEU A 200 -11.05 5.93 0.94
N ALA A 201 -11.07 6.74 2.02
CA ALA A 201 -10.85 8.18 1.91
C ALA A 201 -9.40 8.49 1.51
N LEU A 202 -8.44 7.78 2.11
CA LEU A 202 -7.02 7.90 1.78
C LEU A 202 -6.75 7.47 0.34
N ALA A 203 -7.27 6.34 -0.12
CA ALA A 203 -7.11 5.86 -1.50
C ALA A 203 -7.60 6.91 -2.52
N ARG A 204 -8.77 7.53 -2.27
CA ARG A 204 -9.30 8.60 -3.13
C ARG A 204 -8.43 9.86 -3.09
N ALA A 205 -7.90 10.23 -1.93
CA ALA A 205 -7.03 11.39 -1.81
C ALA A 205 -5.69 11.16 -2.54
N GLN A 206 -5.09 9.97 -2.39
CA GLN A 206 -3.90 9.57 -3.14
C GLN A 206 -4.15 9.64 -4.64
N ALA A 207 -5.23 9.05 -5.15
CA ALA A 207 -5.59 9.12 -6.57
C ALA A 207 -5.75 10.57 -7.08
N ARG A 208 -6.38 11.46 -6.29
CA ARG A 208 -6.54 12.88 -6.65
C ARG A 208 -5.23 13.66 -6.69
N GLU A 209 -4.31 13.37 -5.77
CA GLU A 209 -3.00 14.03 -5.78
C GLU A 209 -2.12 13.51 -6.92
N LEU A 210 -2.21 12.21 -7.22
CA LEU A 210 -1.45 11.56 -8.29
C LEU A 210 -1.98 11.90 -9.69
N SER A 211 -3.26 12.22 -9.84
CA SER A 211 -3.83 12.66 -11.14
C SER A 211 -3.26 13.98 -11.66
N ARG A 212 -2.42 14.65 -10.87
CA ARG A 212 -1.67 15.87 -11.24
C ARG A 212 -0.20 15.57 -11.58
N THR A 213 0.13 14.31 -11.76
CA THR A 213 1.47 13.80 -12.06
C THR A 213 1.39 12.80 -13.21
N GLU A 214 2.54 12.43 -13.78
CA GLU A 214 2.62 11.39 -14.82
C GLU A 214 2.60 9.96 -14.26
N ALA A 215 2.50 9.80 -12.93
CA ALA A 215 2.41 8.48 -12.31
C ALA A 215 1.04 7.83 -12.56
N THR A 216 1.05 6.50 -12.74
CA THR A 216 -0.19 5.73 -12.86
C THR A 216 -0.68 5.29 -11.49
N SER A 217 -1.91 5.67 -11.12
CA SER A 217 -2.54 5.20 -9.88
C SER A 217 -3.45 3.99 -10.13
N VAL A 218 -3.22 2.89 -9.40
CA VAL A 218 -4.04 1.68 -9.43
C VAL A 218 -4.98 1.65 -8.21
N PRO A 219 -6.31 1.57 -8.40
CA PRO A 219 -7.28 1.61 -7.31
C PRO A 219 -7.42 0.25 -6.60
N LEU A 220 -6.38 -0.19 -5.88
CA LEU A 220 -6.32 -1.53 -5.26
C LEU A 220 -7.52 -1.84 -4.35
N ALA A 221 -8.01 -0.87 -3.58
CA ALA A 221 -9.20 -1.08 -2.76
C ALA A 221 -10.42 -1.50 -3.61
N ALA A 222 -10.64 -0.86 -4.76
CA ALA A 222 -11.78 -1.17 -5.62
C ALA A 222 -11.60 -2.51 -6.34
N LEU A 223 -10.37 -2.79 -6.80
CA LEU A 223 -10.06 -3.99 -7.59
C LEU A 223 -9.94 -5.25 -6.73
N LEU A 224 -9.33 -5.16 -5.55
CA LEU A 224 -8.99 -6.31 -4.72
C LEU A 224 -10.02 -6.61 -3.62
N SER A 225 -10.69 -5.58 -3.06
CA SER A 225 -11.61 -5.79 -1.92
C SER A 225 -12.69 -6.84 -2.17
N PRO A 226 -13.34 -6.94 -3.35
CA PRO A 226 -14.33 -7.98 -3.61
C PRO A 226 -13.76 -9.40 -3.46
N HIS A 227 -12.53 -9.63 -3.92
CA HIS A 227 -11.88 -10.94 -3.84
C HIS A 227 -11.54 -11.30 -2.39
N PHE A 228 -10.94 -10.37 -1.64
CA PHE A 228 -10.57 -10.59 -0.24
C PHE A 228 -11.80 -10.75 0.69
N LEU A 229 -12.92 -10.11 0.36
CA LEU A 229 -14.19 -10.30 1.09
C LEU A 229 -14.84 -11.65 0.77
N ALA A 230 -14.75 -12.11 -0.47
CA ALA A 230 -15.37 -13.38 -0.90
C ALA A 230 -14.58 -14.61 -0.44
N ARG A 231 -13.24 -14.53 -0.41
CA ARG A 231 -12.35 -15.66 -0.12
C ARG A 231 -11.22 -15.28 0.86
N PRO A 232 -11.53 -14.74 2.05
CA PRO A 232 -10.50 -14.24 2.97
C PRO A 232 -9.52 -15.32 3.42
N GLN A 233 -9.96 -16.57 3.56
CA GLN A 233 -9.10 -17.70 3.96
C GLN A 233 -8.11 -18.13 2.88
N ASP A 234 -8.34 -17.77 1.61
CA ASP A 234 -7.48 -18.13 0.49
C ASP A 234 -6.44 -17.05 0.18
N LEU A 235 -6.71 -15.80 0.57
CA LEU A 235 -5.96 -14.62 0.12
C LEU A 235 -5.22 -13.87 1.24
N PHE A 236 -5.57 -14.10 2.50
CA PHE A 236 -4.81 -13.60 3.64
C PHE A 236 -3.86 -14.66 4.18
N SER A 237 -2.72 -14.21 4.69
CA SER A 237 -1.78 -15.04 5.43
C SER A 237 -2.41 -15.54 6.75
N PRO A 238 -1.74 -16.45 7.49
CA PRO A 238 -2.21 -16.92 8.79
C PRO A 238 -2.48 -15.81 9.83
N ASP A 239 -1.86 -14.64 9.67
CA ASP A 239 -2.14 -13.46 10.52
C ASP A 239 -3.52 -12.81 10.25
N ARG A 240 -4.17 -13.21 9.16
CA ARG A 240 -5.48 -12.74 8.70
C ARG A 240 -5.53 -11.23 8.46
N PHE A 241 -4.38 -10.64 8.15
CA PHE A 241 -4.21 -9.20 7.92
C PHE A 241 -3.45 -8.93 6.62
N HIS A 242 -2.26 -9.51 6.46
CA HIS A 242 -1.47 -9.33 5.25
C HIS A 242 -1.90 -10.31 4.16
N PRO A 243 -1.79 -9.93 2.87
CA PRO A 243 -1.94 -10.89 1.79
C PRO A 243 -0.97 -12.06 1.94
N ASN A 244 -1.39 -13.24 1.51
CA ASN A 244 -0.48 -14.33 1.22
C ASN A 244 0.01 -14.25 -0.23
N GLY A 245 0.78 -15.22 -0.71
CA GLY A 245 1.28 -15.26 -2.07
C GLY A 245 0.18 -15.21 -3.13
N ALA A 246 -0.96 -15.86 -2.91
CA ALA A 246 -2.11 -15.78 -3.82
C ALA A 246 -2.74 -14.38 -3.84
N GLY A 247 -2.84 -13.72 -2.68
CA GLY A 247 -3.26 -12.32 -2.57
C GLY A 247 -2.29 -11.35 -3.26
N TYR A 248 -0.98 -11.58 -3.12
CA TYR A 248 0.04 -10.81 -3.83
C TYR A 248 0.04 -11.05 -5.33
N ALA A 249 -0.25 -12.27 -5.79
CA ALA A 249 -0.42 -12.57 -7.22
C ALA A 249 -1.58 -11.77 -7.84
N LEU A 250 -2.73 -11.68 -7.16
CA LEU A 250 -3.84 -10.83 -7.62
C LEU A 250 -3.46 -9.33 -7.67
N ALA A 251 -2.71 -8.86 -6.68
CA ALA A 251 -2.21 -7.49 -6.67
C ALA A 251 -1.23 -7.23 -7.83
N ALA A 252 -0.32 -8.17 -8.08
CA ALA A 252 0.63 -8.08 -9.19
C ALA A 252 -0.09 -8.08 -10.55
N GLU A 253 -1.10 -8.94 -10.73
CA GLU A 253 -1.89 -9.04 -11.97
C GLU A 253 -2.54 -7.70 -12.34
N VAL A 254 -3.21 -7.04 -11.40
CA VAL A 254 -3.87 -5.75 -11.67
C VAL A 254 -2.89 -4.59 -11.84
N MET A 255 -1.63 -4.75 -11.44
CA MET A 255 -0.60 -3.73 -11.53
C MET A 255 0.35 -3.93 -12.72
N LEU A 256 0.40 -5.12 -13.31
CA LEU A 256 1.37 -5.47 -14.34
C LEU A 256 1.20 -4.60 -15.60
N ALA A 257 -0.03 -4.46 -16.10
CA ALA A 257 -0.31 -3.63 -17.28
C ALA A 257 0.12 -2.15 -17.08
N PRO A 258 -0.30 -1.46 -16.00
CA PRO A 258 0.24 -0.15 -15.62
C PRO A 258 1.77 -0.11 -15.51
N LEU A 259 2.38 -1.17 -14.97
CA LEU A 259 3.83 -1.24 -14.81
C LEU A 259 4.55 -1.32 -16.16
N CYS A 260 4.07 -2.15 -17.08
CA CYS A 260 4.61 -2.25 -18.43
C CYS A 260 4.49 -0.93 -19.20
N ALA A 261 3.38 -0.21 -19.04
CA ALA A 261 3.22 1.12 -19.63
C ALA A 261 4.20 2.13 -19.02
N ALA A 262 4.34 2.17 -17.69
CA ALA A 262 5.27 3.06 -17.00
C ALA A 262 6.74 2.75 -17.32
N ALA A 263 7.07 1.48 -17.58
CA ALA A 263 8.40 1.04 -18.01
C ALA A 263 8.68 1.27 -19.51
N GLY A 264 7.72 1.82 -20.27
CA GLY A 264 7.86 2.04 -21.72
C GLY A 264 7.84 0.76 -22.57
N VAL A 265 7.42 -0.38 -21.99
CA VAL A 265 7.32 -1.67 -22.67
C VAL A 265 6.09 -1.70 -23.58
N TRP A 266 4.97 -1.21 -23.08
CA TRP A 266 3.74 -1.05 -23.86
C TRP A 266 3.59 0.41 -24.27
N LYS A 267 3.40 0.66 -25.57
CA LYS A 267 3.05 2.00 -26.05
C LYS A 267 1.56 2.25 -25.81
N SER A 268 1.23 3.29 -25.06
CA SER A 268 -0.14 3.78 -24.95
C SER A 268 -0.69 4.14 -26.35
N ALA A 269 -1.92 3.72 -26.66
CA ALA A 269 -2.57 3.99 -27.95
C ALA A 269 -2.79 5.48 -28.26
N GLU A 270 -2.48 6.38 -27.31
CA GLU A 270 -2.55 7.84 -27.50
C GLU A 270 -1.37 8.43 -28.29
N ALA A 271 -0.27 7.70 -28.49
CA ALA A 271 0.87 8.18 -29.30
C ALA A 271 0.66 8.04 -30.82
N ALA A 272 -0.56 7.71 -31.27
CA ALA A 272 -0.91 7.49 -32.68
C ALA A 272 -1.99 8.46 -33.23
N ARG A 273 -2.21 9.60 -32.57
CA ARG A 273 -3.07 10.69 -33.06
C ARG A 273 -2.31 12.01 -33.09
#